data_AF-A0A7J7HEH4-F1
#
_entry.id   AF-A0A7J7HEH4-F1
#
_cell.length_a   1.000
_cell.length_b   1.000
_cell.length_c   1.000
_cell.angle_alpha   90.00
_cell.angle_beta   90.00
_cell.angle_gamma   90.00
#
_symmetry.space_group_name_H-M   'P 1'
#
loop_
_entity.id
_entity.type
_entity.pdbx_description
1 polymer ?
#
loop_
_entity_poly.entity_id
_entity_poly.type
_entity_poly.pdbx_seq_one_letter_code
_entity_poly.pdbx_strand_id
1 'polypeptide(L)'
;MSPFVRLLPDGNLFIFANTRAISLDYKQNRVVREFPSITVDDPRNYPSLGSSVLLPIDENEPIEAEVMVCGSAPRGAFSRAKQGIFDTASPSCGRIKVTDENPSWAMEDMLMPRVMSDMILLSTGDVVIINGAGSGTAGWEIGQNPVTRPVIYKPHGVEDIWFSVMSHVTRPRMYHSSAVLLTDGRVLVGGSNPHPYYNLLENLNLIYSNGCVS
;
A
#
# COMPACT_ATOMS: atom_id res chain seq x y z
N MET A 1 -10.93 10.78 6.08
CA MET A 1 -10.25 10.20 4.91
C MET A 1 -8.78 10.49 5.05
N SER A 2 -7.89 9.50 4.95
CA SER A 2 -6.43 9.68 5.09
C SER A 2 -5.78 9.61 3.71
N PRO A 3 -5.41 10.75 3.08
CA PRO A 3 -4.80 10.75 1.76
C PRO A 3 -3.39 10.16 1.82
N PHE A 4 -2.90 9.67 0.68
CA PHE A 4 -1.48 9.35 0.54
C PHE A 4 -0.72 10.60 0.13
N VAL A 5 0.33 10.94 0.87
CA VAL A 5 1.12 12.15 0.63
C VAL A 5 2.58 11.74 0.47
N ARG A 6 3.20 12.17 -0.63
CA ARG A 6 4.62 11.96 -0.95
C ARG A 6 5.26 13.29 -1.33
N LEU A 7 6.46 13.56 -0.85
CA LEU A 7 7.25 14.70 -1.31
C LEU A 7 7.89 14.34 -2.65
N LEU A 8 7.74 15.22 -3.64
CA LEU A 8 8.32 15.05 -4.97
C LEU A 8 9.68 15.75 -5.07
N PRO A 9 10.52 15.39 -6.05
CA PRO A 9 11.85 15.98 -6.23
C PRO A 9 11.84 17.49 -6.51
N ASP A 10 10.76 18.01 -7.10
CA ASP A 10 10.56 19.44 -7.34
C ASP A 10 10.14 20.22 -6.08
N GLY A 11 9.97 19.54 -4.94
CA GLY A 11 9.56 20.10 -3.66
C GLY A 11 8.03 20.19 -3.47
N ASN A 12 7.23 19.77 -4.45
CA ASN A 12 5.77 19.74 -4.33
C ASN A 12 5.29 18.46 -3.64
N LEU A 13 4.04 18.46 -3.17
CA LEU A 13 3.41 17.30 -2.56
C LEU A 13 2.55 16.56 -3.58
N PHE A 14 2.87 15.30 -3.86
CA PHE A 14 1.92 14.38 -4.48
C PHE A 14 0.87 13.98 -3.44
N ILE A 15 -0.40 14.26 -3.73
CA ILE A 15 -1.52 13.91 -2.87
C ILE A 15 -2.46 13.02 -3.66
N PHE A 16 -2.63 11.78 -3.21
CA PHE A 16 -3.60 10.83 -3.76
C PHE A 16 -4.77 10.64 -2.78
N ALA A 17 -5.98 10.80 -3.29
CA ALA A 17 -7.22 10.64 -2.55
C ALA A 17 -8.28 9.93 -3.40
N ASN A 18 -8.89 8.90 -2.83
CA ASN A 18 -9.93 8.09 -3.45
C ASN A 18 -9.39 7.38 -4.71
N THR A 19 -9.53 8.00 -5.88
CA THR A 19 -9.03 7.47 -7.17
C THR A 19 -8.25 8.53 -7.96
N ARG A 20 -8.02 9.71 -7.39
CA ARG A 20 -7.41 10.87 -8.05
C ARG A 20 -6.14 11.30 -7.35
N ALA A 21 -5.25 11.95 -8.08
CA ALA A 21 -4.06 12.56 -7.51
C ALA A 21 -3.79 13.96 -8.07
N ILE A 22 -3.08 14.76 -7.27
CA ILE A 22 -2.61 16.10 -7.63
C ILE A 22 -1.15 16.29 -7.20
N SER A 23 -0.47 17.24 -7.84
CA SER A 23 0.76 17.87 -7.32
C SER A 23 0.39 19.23 -6.72
N LEU A 24 0.69 19.43 -5.44
CA LEU A 24 0.38 20.63 -4.68
C LEU A 24 1.68 21.37 -4.32
N ASP A 25 1.79 22.62 -4.76
CA ASP A 25 2.73 23.58 -4.17
C ASP A 25 2.13 24.02 -2.83
N TYR A 26 2.65 23.44 -1.75
CA TYR A 26 2.15 23.72 -0.40
C TYR A 26 2.59 25.09 0.13
N LYS A 27 3.64 25.71 -0.46
CA LYS A 27 4.12 27.04 -0.06
C LYS A 27 3.21 28.12 -0.63
N GLN A 28 2.76 27.95 -1.87
CA GLN A 28 1.80 28.85 -2.54
C GLN A 28 0.34 28.43 -2.36
N ASN A 29 0.10 27.24 -1.77
CA ASN A 29 -1.21 26.62 -1.63
C ASN A 29 -1.96 26.50 -2.97
N ARG A 30 -1.27 26.00 -4.01
CA ARG A 30 -1.81 25.92 -5.37
C ARG A 30 -1.58 24.55 -5.98
N VAL A 31 -2.61 24.01 -6.64
CA VAL A 31 -2.48 22.81 -7.48
C VAL A 31 -1.62 23.17 -8.68
N VAL A 32 -0.46 22.53 -8.79
CA VAL A 32 0.47 22.68 -9.92
C VAL A 32 0.04 21.76 -11.06
N ARG A 33 -0.48 20.58 -10.72
CA ARG A 33 -0.85 19.55 -11.69
C ARG A 33 -1.97 18.66 -11.17
N GLU A 34 -2.89 18.28 -12.05
CA GLU A 34 -3.78 17.14 -11.82
C GLU A 34 -3.29 15.93 -12.61
N PHE A 35 -3.32 14.76 -11.99
CA PHE A 35 -2.98 13.49 -12.64
C PHE A 35 -4.28 12.79 -13.11
N PRO A 36 -4.21 11.92 -14.12
CA PRO A 36 -5.36 11.10 -14.48
C PRO A 36 -5.82 10.25 -13.29
N SER A 37 -7.12 9.92 -13.26
CA SER A 37 -7.63 8.97 -12.27
C SER A 37 -7.01 7.58 -12.50
N ILE A 38 -6.77 6.84 -11.41
CA ILE A 38 -6.38 5.43 -11.51
C ILE A 38 -7.50 4.63 -12.20
N THR A 39 -7.12 3.72 -13.09
CA THR A 39 -8.05 3.06 -14.03
C THR A 39 -9.14 2.24 -13.33
N VAL A 40 -8.80 1.62 -12.19
CA VAL A 40 -9.75 0.86 -11.36
C VAL A 40 -10.43 1.81 -10.37
N ASP A 41 -11.75 1.99 -10.48
CA ASP A 41 -12.56 2.93 -9.65
C ASP A 41 -12.79 2.48 -8.19
N ASP A 42 -11.86 1.69 -7.64
CA ASP A 42 -11.87 1.32 -6.24
C ASP A 42 -11.19 2.42 -5.40
N PRO A 43 -11.86 2.97 -4.37
CA PRO A 43 -11.24 3.95 -3.49
C PRO A 43 -10.01 3.37 -2.80
N ARG A 44 -8.85 4.05 -2.85
CA ARG A 44 -7.62 3.53 -2.22
C ARG A 44 -7.38 4.00 -0.79
N ASN A 45 -8.17 4.95 -0.30
CA ASN A 45 -8.01 5.49 1.06
C ASN A 45 -9.08 4.94 2.02
N TYR A 46 -8.93 5.23 3.31
CA TYR A 46 -9.90 4.83 4.33
C TYR A 46 -11.35 5.16 3.93
N PRO A 47 -12.31 4.23 4.08
CA PRO A 47 -12.20 2.92 4.75
C PRO A 47 -11.77 1.75 3.87
N SER A 48 -11.69 1.91 2.54
CA SER A 48 -11.25 0.84 1.64
C SER A 48 -9.78 0.46 1.86
N LEU A 49 -8.96 1.45 2.25
CA LEU A 49 -7.57 1.36 2.73
C LEU A 49 -6.66 0.41 1.93
N GLY A 50 -6.13 0.90 0.81
CA GLY A 50 -4.93 0.37 0.16
C GLY A 50 -3.67 1.00 0.74
N SER A 51 -2.58 0.92 -0.02
CA SER A 51 -1.27 1.46 0.36
C SER A 51 -0.62 2.17 -0.81
N SER A 52 0.39 2.99 -0.53
CA SER A 52 1.22 3.60 -1.57
C SER A 52 2.68 3.61 -1.19
N VAL A 53 3.57 3.77 -2.16
CA VAL A 53 4.99 4.01 -1.95
C VAL A 53 5.53 4.90 -3.06
N LEU A 54 6.52 5.75 -2.75
CA LEU A 54 7.37 6.38 -3.76
C LEU A 54 8.48 5.37 -4.07
N LEU A 55 8.57 4.92 -5.32
CA LEU A 55 9.60 3.98 -5.77
C LEU A 55 11.00 4.63 -5.70
N PRO A 56 12.07 3.82 -5.71
CA PRO A 56 13.43 4.34 -5.66
C PRO A 56 13.68 5.41 -6.72
N ILE A 57 14.37 6.46 -6.32
CA ILE A 57 14.89 7.48 -7.22
C ILE A 57 16.37 7.17 -7.40
N ASP A 58 16.80 6.98 -8.65
CA ASP A 58 18.22 6.92 -8.98
C ASP A 58 18.73 8.34 -9.26
N GLU A 59 19.67 8.80 -8.44
CA GLU A 59 20.30 10.13 -8.58
C GLU A 59 21.43 10.17 -9.61
N ASN A 60 21.84 9.00 -10.14
CA ASN A 60 22.85 8.91 -11.20
C ASN A 60 22.24 9.08 -12.61
N GLU A 61 20.92 8.98 -12.71
CA GLU A 61 20.14 9.15 -13.93
C GLU A 61 19.30 10.44 -13.84
N PRO A 62 18.67 10.90 -14.94
CA PRO A 62 17.66 11.94 -14.85
C PRO A 62 16.60 11.58 -13.81
N ILE A 63 16.31 12.52 -12.89
CA ILE A 63 15.43 12.24 -11.76
C ILE A 63 14.02 11.88 -12.26
N GLU A 64 13.65 10.62 -12.04
CA GLU A 64 12.31 10.10 -12.28
C GLU A 64 11.64 9.76 -10.95
N ALA A 65 10.46 10.34 -10.71
CA ALA A 65 9.67 9.99 -9.54
C ALA A 65 8.47 9.16 -9.98
N GLU A 66 8.35 7.97 -9.40
CA GLU A 66 7.25 7.04 -9.68
C GLU A 66 6.54 6.65 -8.39
N VAL A 67 5.21 6.75 -8.39
CA VAL A 67 4.39 6.38 -7.25
C VAL A 67 3.61 5.13 -7.59
N MET A 68 3.65 4.15 -6.69
CA MET A 68 2.84 2.94 -6.77
C MET A 68 1.73 3.00 -5.72
N VAL A 69 0.51 2.61 -6.10
CA VAL A 69 -0.66 2.51 -5.23
C VAL A 69 -1.30 1.14 -5.42
N CYS A 70 -1.47 0.38 -4.33
CA CYS A 70 -1.91 -1.01 -4.37
C CYS A 70 -3.12 -1.29 -3.50
N GLY A 71 -3.93 -2.25 -3.97
CA GLY A 71 -5.05 -2.85 -3.28
C GLY A 71 -6.19 -1.89 -2.96
N SER A 72 -7.07 -2.37 -2.11
CA SER A 72 -8.15 -1.71 -1.35
C SER A 72 -9.49 -2.41 -1.58
N ALA A 73 -10.45 -2.12 -0.70
CA ALA A 73 -11.79 -2.64 -0.83
C ALA A 73 -12.58 -1.94 -1.95
N PRO A 74 -13.47 -2.67 -2.65
CA PRO A 74 -14.33 -2.07 -3.66
C PRO A 74 -15.19 -0.92 -3.14
N ARG A 75 -15.64 -0.06 -4.04
CA ARG A 75 -16.57 1.04 -3.71
C ARG A 75 -17.82 0.50 -2.98
N GLY A 76 -18.15 1.14 -1.85
CA GLY A 76 -19.30 0.76 -1.02
C GLY A 76 -19.08 -0.46 -0.11
N ALA A 77 -17.90 -1.10 -0.15
CA ALA A 77 -17.61 -2.28 0.66
C ALA A 77 -17.78 -2.03 2.17
N PHE A 78 -17.46 -0.84 2.66
CA PHE A 78 -17.61 -0.53 4.09
C PHE A 78 -19.06 -0.59 4.56
N SER A 79 -20.00 -0.09 3.76
CA SER A 79 -21.43 -0.14 4.08
C SER A 79 -21.96 -1.57 4.08
N ARG A 80 -21.49 -2.40 3.14
CA ARG A 80 -21.81 -3.83 3.05
C ARG A 80 -21.18 -4.64 4.19
N ALA A 81 -19.94 -4.32 4.58
CA ALA A 81 -19.25 -4.99 5.67
C ALA A 81 -19.95 -4.77 7.01
N LYS A 82 -20.54 -3.58 7.24
CA LYS A 82 -21.43 -3.32 8.39
C LYS A 82 -22.70 -4.17 8.41
N GLN A 83 -23.10 -4.73 7.28
CA GLN A 83 -24.23 -5.63 7.14
C GLN A 83 -23.80 -7.11 7.13
N GLY A 84 -22.52 -7.39 7.41
CA GLY A 84 -21.96 -8.75 7.40
C GLY A 84 -21.56 -9.28 6.01
N ILE A 85 -21.55 -8.42 4.98
CA ILE A 85 -21.15 -8.79 3.62
C ILE A 85 -19.72 -8.28 3.37
N PHE A 86 -18.77 -9.19 3.28
CA PHE A 86 -17.35 -8.86 3.16
C PHE A 86 -16.85 -9.08 1.73
N ASP A 87 -16.81 -8.02 0.93
CA ASP A 87 -16.34 -8.12 -0.46
C ASP A 87 -14.85 -8.47 -0.52
N THR A 88 -14.47 -9.26 -1.52
CA THR A 88 -13.06 -9.52 -1.83
C THR A 88 -12.34 -8.20 -2.14
N ALA A 89 -11.13 -8.05 -1.62
CA ALA A 89 -10.29 -6.90 -1.87
C ALA A 89 -9.82 -6.86 -3.33
N SER A 90 -9.41 -5.69 -3.80
CA SER A 90 -8.78 -5.52 -5.10
C SER A 90 -7.32 -6.01 -5.05
N PRO A 91 -6.85 -6.81 -6.01
CA PRO A 91 -5.42 -7.09 -6.17
C PRO A 91 -4.69 -5.99 -6.95
N SER A 92 -5.42 -5.04 -7.54
CA SER A 92 -4.86 -4.09 -8.48
C SER A 92 -3.85 -3.13 -7.85
N CYS A 93 -2.75 -2.92 -8.55
CA CYS A 93 -1.73 -1.92 -8.31
C CYS A 93 -1.63 -1.00 -9.54
N GLY A 94 -1.56 0.30 -9.30
CA GLY A 94 -1.25 1.29 -10.33
C GLY A 94 0.10 1.94 -10.04
N ARG A 95 0.92 2.09 -11.07
CA ARG A 95 2.15 2.88 -11.07
C ARG A 95 1.98 4.10 -11.95
N ILE A 96 2.49 5.24 -11.51
CA ILE A 96 2.48 6.48 -12.27
C ILE A 96 3.81 7.19 -12.13
N LYS A 97 4.49 7.44 -13.25
CA LYS A 97 5.68 8.28 -13.29
C LYS A 97 5.23 9.73 -13.31
N VAL A 98 5.29 10.40 -12.16
CA VAL A 98 4.69 11.73 -11.95
C VAL A 98 5.50 12.86 -12.57
N THR A 99 6.76 12.59 -12.90
CA THR A 99 7.68 13.50 -13.60
C THR A 99 7.48 13.53 -15.11
N ASP A 100 6.74 12.58 -15.69
CA ASP A 100 6.49 12.56 -17.14
C ASP A 100 5.68 13.77 -17.59
N GLU A 101 5.87 14.20 -18.85
CA GLU A 101 5.04 15.24 -19.47
C GLU A 101 3.57 14.81 -19.59
N ASN A 102 3.32 13.52 -19.88
CA ASN A 102 1.99 12.93 -20.01
C ASN A 102 1.86 11.67 -19.16
N PRO A 103 1.72 11.81 -17.83
CA PRO A 103 1.74 10.69 -16.89
C PRO A 103 0.49 9.84 -17.07
N SER A 104 0.67 8.53 -17.04
CA SER A 104 -0.41 7.55 -17.15
C SER A 104 -0.22 6.42 -16.13
N TRP A 105 -1.32 5.76 -15.77
CA TRP A 105 -1.28 4.63 -14.84
C TRP A 105 -0.96 3.33 -15.57
N ALA A 106 0.19 2.73 -15.27
CA ALA A 106 0.47 1.34 -15.60
C ALA A 106 -0.17 0.44 -14.53
N MET A 107 -1.10 -0.43 -14.94
CA MET A 107 -1.88 -1.26 -14.03
C MET A 107 -1.39 -2.71 -14.06
N GLU A 108 -1.29 -3.30 -12.87
CA GLU A 108 -0.83 -4.68 -12.65
C GLU A 108 -1.64 -5.27 -11.50
N ASP A 109 -1.68 -6.60 -11.38
CA ASP A 109 -2.33 -7.27 -10.24
C ASP A 109 -1.30 -7.93 -9.33
N MET A 110 -1.43 -7.70 -8.03
CA MET A 110 -0.75 -8.49 -7.01
C MET A 110 -1.21 -9.95 -7.07
N LEU A 111 -0.34 -10.86 -6.65
CA LEU A 111 -0.65 -12.29 -6.54
C LEU A 111 -1.76 -12.62 -5.51
N MET A 112 -2.12 -11.66 -4.66
CA MET A 112 -3.21 -11.81 -3.71
C MET A 112 -3.88 -10.47 -3.39
N PRO A 113 -5.22 -10.44 -3.37
CA PRO A 113 -5.99 -9.25 -3.05
C PRO A 113 -5.74 -8.82 -1.60
N ARG A 114 -5.70 -7.51 -1.36
CA ARG A 114 -5.32 -6.99 -0.05
C ARG A 114 -5.95 -5.63 0.27
N VAL A 115 -6.46 -5.49 1.50
CA VAL A 115 -6.76 -4.22 2.18
C VAL A 115 -5.92 -4.08 3.43
N MET A 116 -5.71 -2.86 3.91
CA MET A 116 -4.97 -2.54 5.14
C MET A 116 -3.51 -3.02 5.12
N SER A 117 -2.92 -3.04 3.94
CA SER A 117 -1.51 -3.40 3.79
C SER A 117 -0.57 -2.28 4.22
N ASP A 118 0.67 -2.67 4.46
CA ASP A 118 1.81 -1.76 4.48
C ASP A 118 2.70 -2.07 3.27
N MET A 119 3.18 -1.02 2.59
CA MET A 119 4.17 -1.10 1.52
C MET A 119 5.48 -0.51 2.02
N ILE A 120 6.51 -1.35 2.13
CA ILE A 120 7.80 -0.99 2.68
C ILE A 120 8.85 -1.08 1.58
N LEU A 121 9.51 0.05 1.30
CA LEU A 121 10.65 0.08 0.39
C LEU A 121 11.86 -0.54 1.09
N LEU A 122 12.51 -1.52 0.47
CA LEU A 122 13.71 -2.17 0.96
C LEU A 122 14.98 -1.46 0.45
N SER A 123 16.11 -1.73 1.11
CA SER A 123 17.42 -1.25 0.66
C SER A 123 17.85 -1.82 -0.69
N THR A 124 17.21 -2.87 -1.18
CA THR A 124 17.43 -3.43 -2.52
C THR A 124 16.71 -2.64 -3.62
N GLY A 125 15.82 -1.72 -3.25
CA GLY A 125 14.89 -1.06 -4.17
C GLY A 125 13.59 -1.82 -4.41
N ASP A 126 13.47 -3.05 -3.90
CA ASP A 126 12.22 -3.81 -3.94
C ASP A 126 11.20 -3.27 -2.93
N VAL A 127 9.93 -3.58 -3.14
CA VAL A 127 8.84 -3.21 -2.24
C VAL A 127 8.23 -4.45 -1.63
N VAL A 128 8.18 -4.52 -0.30
CA VAL A 128 7.46 -5.57 0.42
C VAL A 128 6.06 -5.09 0.78
N ILE A 129 5.07 -5.88 0.37
CA ILE A 129 3.65 -5.68 0.67
C ILE A 129 3.24 -6.71 1.73
N ILE A 130 2.93 -6.22 2.93
CA ILE A 130 2.65 -7.02 4.13
C ILE A 130 1.38 -6.56 4.84
N ASN A 131 0.96 -7.34 5.83
CA ASN A 131 -0.24 -7.11 6.64
C ASN A 131 -1.54 -7.09 5.82
N GLY A 132 -2.67 -6.94 6.47
CA GLY A 132 -3.95 -6.77 5.82
C GLY A 132 -4.78 -8.04 5.60
N ALA A 133 -5.90 -7.82 4.92
CA ALA A 133 -6.99 -8.78 4.76
C ALA A 133 -7.34 -8.99 3.28
N GLY A 134 -7.82 -10.17 2.94
CA GLY A 134 -8.24 -10.52 1.58
C GLY A 134 -9.66 -10.06 1.25
N SER A 135 -10.44 -9.67 2.26
CA SER A 135 -11.83 -9.22 2.09
C SER A 135 -12.27 -8.28 3.22
N GLY A 136 -13.35 -7.54 2.99
CA GLY A 136 -13.87 -6.54 3.92
C GLY A 136 -13.14 -5.20 3.78
N THR A 137 -13.06 -4.45 4.87
CA THR A 137 -12.50 -3.08 4.87
C THR A 137 -11.71 -2.78 6.13
N ALA A 138 -11.05 -1.61 6.16
CA ALA A 138 -10.59 -1.02 7.41
C ALA A 138 -11.76 -0.69 8.34
N GLY A 139 -11.51 -0.78 9.65
CA GLY A 139 -12.49 -0.60 10.71
C GLY A 139 -12.59 -1.80 11.64
N TRP A 140 -13.44 -1.70 12.65
CA TRP A 140 -13.56 -2.70 13.70
C TRP A 140 -14.37 -3.91 13.26
N GLU A 141 -13.84 -5.13 13.46
CA GLU A 141 -14.48 -6.43 13.18
C GLU A 141 -14.90 -6.69 11.71
N ILE A 142 -14.48 -5.83 10.78
CA ILE A 142 -14.99 -5.85 9.40
C ILE A 142 -13.93 -6.15 8.33
N GLY A 143 -12.73 -6.53 8.75
CA GLY A 143 -11.72 -7.16 7.90
C GLY A 143 -11.77 -8.69 8.06
N GLN A 144 -11.80 -9.42 6.94
CA GLN A 144 -11.93 -10.88 6.92
C GLN A 144 -10.86 -11.52 6.04
N ASN A 145 -10.59 -12.80 6.26
CA ASN A 145 -9.58 -13.59 5.55
C ASN A 145 -8.18 -12.95 5.64
N PRO A 146 -7.53 -12.95 6.82
CA PRO A 146 -6.21 -12.35 6.99
C PRO A 146 -5.18 -12.89 6.01
N VAL A 147 -4.40 -12.00 5.41
CA VAL A 147 -3.38 -12.37 4.43
C VAL A 147 -2.04 -12.54 5.13
N THR A 148 -1.63 -13.80 5.26
CA THR A 148 -0.46 -14.22 6.06
C THR A 148 0.80 -14.48 5.23
N ARG A 149 0.77 -14.21 3.92
CA ARG A 149 1.96 -14.31 3.08
C ARG A 149 2.28 -12.91 2.54
N PRO A 150 3.48 -12.36 2.78
CA PRO A 150 3.92 -11.16 2.10
C PRO A 150 4.05 -11.38 0.60
N VAL A 151 3.99 -10.29 -0.15
CA VAL A 151 4.37 -10.24 -1.56
C VAL A 151 5.52 -9.27 -1.70
N ILE A 152 6.57 -9.64 -2.42
CA ILE A 152 7.64 -8.72 -2.83
C ILE A 152 7.38 -8.29 -4.28
N TYR A 153 7.49 -6.99 -4.52
CA TYR A 153 7.38 -6.35 -5.81
C TYR A 153 8.76 -5.82 -6.25
N LYS A 154 9.17 -6.15 -7.48
CA LYS A 154 10.48 -5.84 -8.04
C LYS A 154 10.35 -4.81 -9.18
N PRO A 155 10.52 -3.51 -8.93
CA PRO A 155 10.26 -2.46 -9.92
C PRO A 155 11.16 -2.53 -11.16
N HIS A 156 12.37 -3.09 -11.00
CA HIS A 156 13.36 -3.27 -12.08
C HIS A 156 13.46 -4.72 -12.56
N GLY A 157 12.49 -5.57 -12.22
CA GLY A 157 12.42 -6.95 -12.69
C GLY A 157 12.05 -7.04 -14.17
N VAL A 158 12.30 -8.20 -14.78
CA VAL A 158 11.80 -8.52 -16.12
C VAL A 158 10.27 -8.54 -16.08
N GLU A 159 9.62 -8.08 -17.15
CA GLU A 159 8.16 -8.22 -17.32
C GLU A 159 7.74 -9.69 -17.07
N ASP A 160 6.57 -9.88 -16.45
CA ASP A 160 6.02 -11.16 -15.94
C ASP A 160 6.57 -11.71 -14.60
N ILE A 161 7.63 -11.14 -14.01
CA ILE A 161 8.18 -11.57 -12.69
C ILE A 161 8.23 -10.46 -11.63
N TRP A 162 7.35 -9.47 -11.74
CA TRP A 162 7.31 -8.34 -10.81
C TRP A 162 6.94 -8.73 -9.39
N PHE A 163 6.01 -9.68 -9.21
CA PHE A 163 5.55 -10.11 -7.89
C PHE A 163 6.01 -11.52 -7.57
N SER A 164 6.44 -11.74 -6.33
CA SER A 164 6.67 -13.09 -5.80
C SER A 164 6.23 -13.22 -4.34
N VAL A 165 5.79 -14.41 -3.96
CA VAL A 165 5.24 -14.69 -2.63
C VAL A 165 6.35 -15.07 -1.67
N MET A 166 6.37 -14.46 -0.49
CA MET A 166 7.34 -14.78 0.57
C MET A 166 6.83 -15.89 1.50
N SER A 167 7.68 -16.31 2.43
CA SER A 167 7.34 -17.26 3.50
C SER A 167 6.14 -16.79 4.32
N HIS A 168 5.30 -17.76 4.73
CA HIS A 168 4.12 -17.52 5.56
C HIS A 168 4.47 -17.01 6.97
N VAL A 169 3.66 -16.10 7.50
CA VAL A 169 3.65 -15.67 8.91
C VAL A 169 2.46 -16.23 9.67
N THR A 170 2.71 -16.72 10.88
CA THR A 170 1.67 -17.36 11.71
C THR A 170 0.71 -16.39 12.37
N ARG A 171 1.10 -15.11 12.50
CA ARG A 171 0.26 -14.08 13.13
C ARG A 171 -0.31 -13.11 12.09
N PRO A 172 -1.65 -13.10 11.88
CA PRO A 172 -2.36 -12.05 11.19
C PRO A 172 -2.01 -10.65 11.73
N ARG A 173 -1.96 -9.68 10.82
CA ARG A 173 -1.79 -8.26 11.14
C ARG A 173 -2.81 -7.48 10.34
N MET A 174 -3.81 -6.92 11.02
CA MET A 174 -5.00 -6.37 10.38
C MET A 174 -5.12 -4.87 10.67
N TYR A 175 -6.34 -4.35 10.74
CA TYR A 175 -6.55 -2.94 11.10
C TYR A 175 -5.75 -2.56 12.35
N HIS A 176 -5.08 -1.41 12.27
CA HIS A 176 -4.10 -0.92 13.26
C HIS A 176 -2.77 -1.70 13.35
N SER A 177 -2.39 -2.45 12.31
CA SER A 177 -1.00 -2.88 12.14
C SER A 177 -0.12 -1.77 11.59
N SER A 178 1.20 -1.93 11.74
CA SER A 178 2.20 -1.11 11.08
C SER A 178 3.47 -1.93 10.85
N ALA A 179 4.27 -1.49 9.89
CA ALA A 179 5.58 -2.05 9.62
C ALA A 179 6.61 -0.96 9.31
N VAL A 180 7.87 -1.25 9.64
CA VAL A 180 9.00 -0.33 9.41
C VAL A 180 10.26 -1.09 9.05
N LEU A 181 11.04 -0.56 8.11
CA LEU A 181 12.36 -1.07 7.77
C LEU A 181 13.37 -0.68 8.86
N LEU A 182 14.15 -1.65 9.33
CA LEU A 182 15.27 -1.48 10.25
C LEU A 182 16.58 -1.24 9.48
N THR A 183 17.55 -0.65 10.16
CA THR A 183 18.86 -0.30 9.58
C THR A 183 19.68 -1.50 9.13
N ASP A 184 19.38 -2.70 9.64
CA ASP A 184 20.01 -3.96 9.24
C ASP A 184 19.26 -4.68 8.10
N GLY A 185 18.32 -3.99 7.45
CA GLY A 185 17.54 -4.50 6.31
C GLY A 185 16.34 -5.36 6.71
N ARG A 186 16.11 -5.57 8.01
CA ARG A 186 14.95 -6.34 8.47
C ARG A 186 13.68 -5.49 8.52
N VAL A 187 12.50 -6.10 8.45
CA VAL A 187 11.22 -5.37 8.61
C VAL A 187 10.60 -5.73 9.95
N LEU A 188 10.44 -4.74 10.84
CA LEU A 188 9.73 -4.88 12.11
C LEU A 188 8.23 -4.67 11.88
N VAL A 189 7.43 -5.62 12.35
CA VAL A 189 5.97 -5.58 12.23
C VAL A 189 5.30 -5.70 13.59
N GLY A 190 4.35 -4.80 13.86
CA GLY A 190 3.62 -4.73 15.12
C GLY A 190 2.19 -4.21 14.94
N GLY A 191 1.50 -4.04 16.07
CA GLY A 191 0.10 -3.66 16.11
C GLY A 191 -0.83 -4.79 15.67
N SER A 192 -1.93 -4.42 15.03
CA SER A 192 -3.19 -5.18 14.95
C SER A 192 -3.98 -5.01 16.24
N ASN A 193 -5.10 -4.31 16.13
CA ASN A 193 -6.14 -4.31 17.14
C ASN A 193 -7.43 -4.01 16.41
N PRO A 194 -8.01 -4.96 15.66
CA PRO A 194 -9.21 -4.74 14.86
C PRO A 194 -10.49 -4.62 15.70
N HIS A 195 -10.36 -4.35 17.00
CA HIS A 195 -11.44 -4.33 17.98
C HIS A 195 -11.70 -2.91 18.49
N PRO A 196 -12.96 -2.58 18.84
CA PRO A 196 -13.30 -1.27 19.42
C PRO A 196 -12.68 -1.06 20.82
N TYR A 197 -12.29 -2.14 21.50
CA TYR A 197 -11.66 -2.13 22.82
C TYR A 197 -10.28 -2.80 22.75
N TYR A 198 -9.42 -2.50 23.71
CA TYR A 198 -8.07 -3.06 23.76
C TYR A 198 -8.12 -4.55 24.11
N ASN A 199 -7.53 -5.40 23.26
CA ASN A 199 -7.39 -6.83 23.51
C ASN A 199 -5.90 -7.20 23.61
N LEU A 200 -5.44 -7.57 24.81
CA LEU A 200 -4.01 -7.76 25.14
C LEU A 200 -3.36 -9.00 24.48
N LEU A 201 -4.12 -9.83 23.76
CA LEU A 201 -3.62 -11.08 23.18
C LEU A 201 -2.85 -10.90 21.85
N GLU A 202 -2.82 -9.71 21.24
CA GLU A 202 -2.21 -9.47 19.91
C GLU A 202 -0.77 -8.91 19.89
N ASN A 203 -0.19 -8.60 21.06
CA ASN A 203 1.12 -7.92 21.13
C ASN A 203 2.31 -8.89 21.21
N LEU A 204 2.92 -9.24 20.07
CA LEU A 204 4.31 -9.73 20.02
C LEU A 204 4.92 -9.48 18.63
N ASN A 205 6.14 -8.94 18.55
CA ASN A 205 6.81 -8.46 17.32
C ASN A 205 7.14 -9.59 16.31
N LEU A 206 7.04 -9.31 15.01
CA LEU A 206 7.61 -10.16 13.95
C LEU A 206 8.73 -9.40 13.23
N ILE A 207 9.83 -10.08 12.92
CA ILE A 207 10.95 -9.51 12.18
C ILE A 207 11.17 -10.31 10.90
N TYR A 208 11.21 -9.64 9.74
CA TYR A 208 11.58 -10.27 8.46
C TYR A 208 13.06 -10.08 8.18
N SER A 209 13.78 -11.13 7.76
CA SER A 209 15.15 -11.04 7.23
C SER A 209 15.30 -11.92 5.99
N ASN A 210 15.64 -11.36 4.83
CA ASN A 210 16.05 -12.12 3.63
C ASN A 210 15.22 -13.39 3.35
N GLY A 211 13.88 -13.25 3.28
CA GLY A 211 12.98 -14.37 2.97
C GLY A 211 12.69 -15.34 4.13
N CYS A 212 13.17 -15.07 5.33
CA CYS A 212 12.83 -15.80 6.55
C CYS A 212 12.12 -14.89 7.57
N VAL A 213 11.15 -15.47 8.28
CA VAL A 213 10.50 -14.89 9.45
C VAL A 213 11.30 -15.36 10.67
N SER A 214 11.82 -14.44 11.47
CA SER A 214 12.48 -14.75 12.75
C SER A 214 11.59 -14.39 13.93
#